data_AF-A0A3R6XWE9-F1
#
_entry.id   AF-A0A3R6XWE9-F1
#
_cell.length_a   1.000
_cell.length_b   1.000
_cell.length_c   1.000
_cell.angle_alpha   90.00
_cell.angle_beta   90.00
_cell.angle_gamma   90.00
#
_symmetry.space_group_name_H-M   'P 1'
#
loop_
_entity.id
_entity.type
_entity.pdbx_description
1 polymer ?
#
loop_
_entity_poly.entity_id
_entity_poly.type
_entity_poly.pdbx_seq_one_letter_code
_entity_poly.pdbx_strand_id
1 'polypeptide(L)'
;MFAKTNVQTLDLKCSDATQCKVSDDVTYYVRNTTDWGDRMTLMCVWEHDAKTGSARDFCLIPMLEQNLAATFKYNGPLKPKVALANDVDRCGFYFFSYESARRYLGQFGGFFVNSYDIEWHPSSYVANADKFPSHNYTLLQQSTFRQNTDDFVGPHPYAHAIKSLP
;
A
#
# COMPACT_ATOMS: atom_id res chain seq x y z
N MET A 1 -28.65 -4.41 -24.31
CA MET A 1 -28.71 -2.94 -24.34
C MET A 1 -27.61 -2.43 -23.41
N PHE A 2 -26.40 -2.22 -23.94
CA PHE A 2 -25.29 -1.70 -23.13
C PHE A 2 -25.58 -0.23 -22.84
N ALA A 3 -25.57 0.15 -21.55
CA ALA A 3 -25.69 1.54 -21.14
C ALA A 3 -24.61 2.35 -21.87
N LYS A 4 -24.95 3.56 -22.34
CA LYS A 4 -23.96 4.53 -22.83
C LYS A 4 -23.00 4.84 -21.67
N THR A 5 -21.90 4.12 -21.58
CA THR A 5 -20.81 4.46 -20.67
C THR A 5 -20.19 5.74 -21.21
N ASN A 6 -20.47 6.88 -20.56
CA ASN A 6 -19.72 8.10 -20.82
C ASN A 6 -18.29 7.84 -20.34
N VAL A 7 -17.37 7.60 -21.28
CA VAL A 7 -15.95 7.55 -20.98
C VAL A 7 -15.51 8.99 -20.74
N GLN A 8 -15.32 9.35 -19.47
CA GLN A 8 -14.69 10.60 -19.09
C GLN A 8 -13.22 10.31 -18.78
N THR A 9 -12.34 11.20 -19.24
CA THR A 9 -10.92 11.13 -18.92
C THR A 9 -10.73 11.37 -17.42
N LEU A 10 -9.77 10.64 -16.83
CA LEU A 10 -9.37 10.87 -15.46
C LEU A 10 -8.42 12.08 -15.42
N ASP A 11 -8.91 13.21 -14.92
CA ASP A 11 -8.12 14.42 -14.77
C ASP A 11 -7.24 14.32 -13.53
N LEU A 12 -5.92 14.40 -13.74
CA LEU A 12 -4.93 14.29 -12.68
C LEU A 12 -4.13 15.59 -12.51
N LYS A 13 -3.77 15.91 -11.27
CA LYS A 13 -2.80 16.95 -10.91
C LYS A 13 -1.55 16.32 -10.32
N CYS A 14 -0.40 16.91 -10.64
CA CYS A 14 0.86 16.53 -10.04
C CYS A 14 0.98 17.10 -8.61
N SER A 15 1.43 16.28 -7.66
CA SER A 15 1.81 16.71 -6.31
C SER A 15 3.31 16.62 -6.00
N ASP A 16 4.12 16.08 -6.92
CA ASP A 16 5.56 15.92 -6.75
C ASP A 16 6.34 16.66 -7.85
N ALA A 17 6.95 17.79 -7.49
CA ALA A 17 7.72 18.62 -8.39
C ALA A 17 8.99 17.94 -8.95
N THR A 18 9.43 16.83 -8.37
CA THR A 18 10.55 16.04 -8.89
C THR A 18 10.16 15.16 -10.07
N GLN A 19 8.86 14.87 -10.22
CA GLN A 19 8.32 13.97 -11.24
C GLN A 19 7.61 14.73 -12.37
N CYS A 20 6.90 15.82 -12.04
CA CYS A 20 6.06 16.55 -12.97
C CYS A 20 5.84 18.01 -12.54
N LYS A 21 5.21 18.81 -13.42
CA LYS A 21 4.93 20.22 -13.15
C LYS A 21 3.75 20.35 -12.18
N VAL A 22 4.02 20.84 -10.96
CA VAL A 22 2.99 21.15 -9.96
C VAL A 22 2.39 22.52 -10.27
N SER A 23 1.23 22.55 -10.90
CA SER A 23 0.50 23.77 -11.26
C SER A 23 -1.01 23.50 -11.41
N ASP A 24 -1.84 24.45 -11.01
CA ASP A 24 -3.30 24.40 -11.22
C ASP A 24 -3.69 24.52 -12.70
N ASP A 25 -2.81 25.10 -13.52
CA ASP A 25 -3.03 25.26 -14.97
C ASP A 25 -2.75 23.97 -15.77
N VAL A 26 -2.10 22.98 -15.15
CA VAL A 26 -1.61 21.77 -15.84
C VAL A 26 -2.42 20.56 -15.43
N THR A 27 -2.99 19.85 -16.41
CA THR A 27 -3.77 18.63 -16.19
C THR A 27 -3.09 17.45 -16.89
N TYR A 28 -3.05 16.31 -16.21
CA TYR A 28 -2.46 15.08 -16.70
C TYR A 28 -3.54 14.05 -17.02
N TYR A 29 -3.36 13.32 -18.13
CA TYR A 29 -4.23 12.21 -18.53
C TYR A 29 -3.41 10.95 -18.72
N VAL A 30 -3.88 9.83 -18.16
CA VAL A 30 -3.19 8.54 -18.31
C VAL A 30 -3.26 8.08 -19.76
N ARG A 31 -2.10 7.81 -20.36
CA ARG A 31 -2.00 7.23 -21.70
C ARG A 31 -1.92 5.71 -21.63
N ASN A 32 -0.97 5.19 -20.87
CA ASN A 32 -0.75 3.75 -20.67
C ASN A 32 0.09 3.49 -19.42
N THR A 33 -0.02 2.27 -18.92
CA THR A 33 0.81 1.71 -17.86
C THR A 33 1.41 0.39 -18.34
N THR A 34 2.70 0.19 -18.10
CA THR A 34 3.42 -1.04 -18.45
C THR A 34 4.11 -1.58 -17.20
N ASP A 35 4.02 -2.89 -16.97
CA ASP A 35 4.80 -3.56 -15.92
C ASP A 35 6.30 -3.47 -16.25
N TRP A 36 7.09 -3.09 -15.26
CA TRP A 36 8.55 -2.90 -15.37
C TRP A 36 9.33 -3.93 -14.53
N GLY A 37 8.66 -4.85 -13.82
CA GLY A 37 9.28 -5.80 -12.90
C GLY A 37 9.35 -5.29 -11.47
N ASP A 38 9.54 -6.19 -10.49
CA ASP A 38 9.56 -5.90 -9.05
C ASP A 38 8.36 -5.06 -8.57
N ARG A 39 7.19 -5.28 -9.18
CA ARG A 39 5.93 -4.52 -8.95
C ARG A 39 6.03 -3.03 -9.30
N MET A 40 7.05 -2.61 -10.05
CA MET A 40 7.15 -1.27 -10.58
C MET A 40 6.32 -1.12 -11.85
N THR A 41 5.72 0.06 -12.00
CA THR A 41 4.92 0.42 -13.16
C THR A 41 5.54 1.63 -13.85
N LEU A 42 5.75 1.52 -15.15
CA LEU A 42 6.05 2.65 -16.02
C LEU A 42 4.72 3.28 -16.46
N MET A 43 4.46 4.50 -16.01
CA MET A 43 3.24 5.24 -16.34
C MET A 43 3.57 6.38 -17.29
N CYS A 44 2.90 6.42 -18.44
CA CYS A 44 3.00 7.52 -19.38
C CYS A 44 1.72 8.35 -19.40
N VAL A 45 1.90 9.66 -19.52
CA VAL A 45 0.82 10.64 -19.40
C VAL A 45 0.89 11.67 -20.51
N TRP A 46 -0.28 12.23 -20.84
CA TRP A 46 -0.40 13.48 -21.57
C TRP A 46 -0.46 14.63 -20.57
N GLU A 47 0.47 15.57 -20.66
CA GLU A 47 0.46 16.84 -19.94
C GLU A 47 -0.21 17.90 -20.81
N HIS A 48 -1.22 18.57 -20.29
CA HIS A 48 -1.91 19.68 -20.95
C HIS A 48 -1.85 20.93 -20.07
N ASP A 49 -1.19 21.99 -20.55
CA ASP A 49 -1.10 23.29 -19.89
C ASP A 49 -2.14 24.24 -20.49
N ALA A 50 -3.18 24.56 -19.71
CA ALA A 50 -4.27 25.42 -20.15
C ALA A 50 -3.85 26.90 -20.30
N LYS A 51 -2.78 27.33 -19.62
CA LYS A 51 -2.29 28.71 -19.67
C LYS A 51 -1.54 29.01 -20.95
N THR A 52 -0.73 28.06 -21.42
CA THR A 52 0.04 28.19 -22.67
C THR A 52 -0.66 27.53 -23.87
N GLY A 53 -1.63 26.66 -23.63
CA GLY A 53 -2.26 25.82 -24.66
C GLY A 53 -1.35 24.70 -25.17
N SER A 54 -0.24 24.41 -24.48
CA SER A 54 0.70 23.36 -24.90
C SER A 54 0.30 21.99 -24.38
N ALA A 55 0.50 20.96 -25.19
CA ALA A 55 0.38 19.56 -24.79
C ALA A 55 1.66 18.79 -25.13
N ARG A 56 2.08 17.87 -24.25
CA ARG A 56 3.18 16.94 -24.50
C ARG A 56 2.92 15.59 -23.84
N ASP A 57 3.50 14.52 -24.38
CA ASP A 57 3.55 13.22 -23.71
C ASP A 57 4.93 12.95 -23.12
N PHE A 58 4.95 12.25 -21.99
CA PHE A 58 6.17 11.71 -21.39
C PHE A 58 5.81 10.55 -20.46
N CYS A 59 6.83 9.80 -20.04
CA CYS A 59 6.71 8.76 -19.04
C CYS A 59 7.41 9.17 -17.75
N LEU A 60 6.81 8.81 -16.62
CA LEU A 60 7.47 8.89 -15.33
C LEU A 60 8.63 7.89 -15.26
N ILE A 61 9.49 8.06 -14.27
CA ILE A 61 10.42 6.99 -13.88
C ILE A 61 9.58 5.77 -13.44
N PRO A 62 9.99 4.52 -13.68
CA PRO A 62 9.33 3.35 -13.12
C PRO A 62 9.22 3.46 -11.60
N MET A 63 8.01 3.29 -11.06
CA MET A 63 7.74 3.44 -9.62
C MET A 63 6.71 2.41 -9.16
N LEU A 64 6.71 2.12 -7.86
CA LEU A 64 5.63 1.35 -7.23
C LEU A 64 4.29 2.08 -7.39
N GLU A 65 3.18 1.33 -7.50
CA GLU A 65 1.83 1.88 -7.67
C GLU A 65 1.46 2.90 -6.59
N GLN A 66 1.87 2.66 -5.35
CA GLN A 66 1.68 3.59 -4.23
C GLN A 66 2.39 4.93 -4.43
N ASN A 67 3.56 4.94 -5.06
CA ASN A 67 4.29 6.16 -5.37
C ASN A 67 3.62 6.90 -6.54
N LEU A 68 3.12 6.17 -7.56
CA LEU A 68 2.31 6.78 -8.63
C LEU A 68 1.06 7.46 -8.07
N ALA A 69 0.38 6.82 -7.12
CA ALA A 69 -0.77 7.39 -6.42
C ALA A 69 -0.42 8.61 -5.56
N ALA A 70 0.80 8.70 -5.04
CA ALA A 70 1.30 9.88 -4.33
C ALA A 70 1.71 11.01 -5.29
N THR A 71 2.18 10.68 -6.50
CA THR A 71 2.57 11.63 -7.53
C THR A 71 1.37 12.31 -8.18
N PHE A 72 0.29 11.56 -8.46
CA PHE A 72 -0.90 12.08 -9.11
C PHE A 72 -2.12 12.10 -8.19
N LYS A 73 -2.71 13.28 -8.03
CA LYS A 73 -3.98 13.49 -7.32
C LYS A 73 -5.12 13.66 -8.31
N TYR A 74 -6.26 13.06 -7.99
CA TYR A 74 -7.49 13.26 -8.76
C TYR A 74 -7.97 14.71 -8.67
N ASN A 75 -8.29 15.31 -9.81
CA ASN A 75 -8.72 16.71 -9.96
C ASN A 75 -10.23 16.88 -10.10
N GLY A 76 -11.03 15.91 -9.69
CA GLY A 76 -12.49 16.03 -9.76
C GLY A 76 -13.15 16.40 -8.42
N PRO A 77 -14.49 16.49 -8.42
CA PRO A 77 -15.25 16.92 -7.24
C PRO A 77 -15.14 15.93 -6.06
N LEU A 78 -14.77 14.68 -6.34
CA LEU A 78 -14.52 13.65 -5.35
C LEU A 78 -13.10 13.77 -4.81
N LYS A 79 -12.85 14.74 -3.93
CA LYS A 79 -11.61 14.72 -3.14
C LYS A 79 -11.58 13.44 -2.30
N PRO A 80 -10.45 12.71 -2.20
CA PRO A 80 -10.33 11.63 -1.24
C PRO A 80 -10.71 12.18 0.14
N LYS A 81 -11.72 11.55 0.78
CA LYS A 81 -12.41 12.13 1.93
C LYS A 81 -11.47 12.49 3.08
N VAL A 82 -10.37 11.72 3.25
CA VAL A 82 -9.28 11.96 4.21
C VAL A 82 -8.04 11.22 3.70
N ALA A 83 -6.88 11.88 3.65
CA ALA A 83 -5.60 11.18 3.59
C ALA A 83 -5.24 10.79 5.03
N LEU A 84 -5.31 9.49 5.34
CA LEU A 84 -4.91 9.01 6.67
C LEU A 84 -3.40 9.00 6.75
N ALA A 85 -2.84 9.53 7.84
CA ALA A 85 -1.43 9.36 8.13
C ALA A 85 -1.12 7.86 8.21
N ASN A 86 0.08 7.47 7.77
CA ASN A 86 0.51 6.11 7.90
C ASN A 86 0.57 5.75 9.39
N ASP A 87 -0.22 4.77 9.81
CA ASP A 87 -0.24 4.33 11.20
C ASP A 87 0.93 3.37 11.41
N VAL A 88 1.88 3.82 12.24
CA VAL A 88 3.12 3.08 12.54
C VAL A 88 2.84 1.74 13.22
N ASP A 89 1.71 1.60 13.92
CA ASP A 89 1.29 0.34 14.55
C ASP A 89 0.58 -0.60 13.56
N ARG A 90 0.14 -0.05 12.42
CA ARG A 90 -0.55 -0.77 11.32
C ARG A 90 0.36 -1.12 10.13
N CYS A 91 1.61 -0.66 10.17
CA CYS A 91 2.61 -0.94 9.16
C CYS A 91 3.61 -1.98 9.66
N GLY A 92 3.56 -3.17 9.08
CA GLY A 92 4.50 -4.23 9.41
C GLY A 92 4.06 -5.58 8.89
N PHE A 93 4.83 -6.61 9.24
CA PHE A 93 4.46 -7.99 8.99
C PHE A 93 3.55 -8.46 10.13
N TYR A 94 2.30 -8.81 9.79
CA TYR A 94 1.38 -9.43 10.73
C TYR A 94 1.52 -10.94 10.68
N PHE A 95 1.80 -11.53 11.83
CA PHE A 95 1.65 -12.96 12.00
C PHE A 95 0.16 -13.27 12.17
N PHE A 96 -0.37 -14.14 11.30
CA PHE A 96 -1.73 -14.65 11.40
C PHE A 96 -1.69 -16.15 11.68
N SER A 97 -2.67 -16.65 12.41
CA SER A 97 -2.78 -18.08 12.67
C SER A 97 -3.09 -18.85 11.37
N TYR A 98 -2.60 -20.08 11.25
CA TYR A 98 -2.94 -20.94 10.12
C TYR A 98 -4.46 -21.16 9.98
N GLU A 99 -5.20 -21.13 11.08
CA GLU A 99 -6.66 -21.23 11.06
C GLU A 99 -7.32 -20.00 10.39
N SER A 100 -6.87 -18.80 10.75
CA SER A 100 -7.32 -17.55 10.11
C SER A 100 -7.03 -17.56 8.62
N ALA A 101 -5.81 -17.96 8.23
CA ALA A 101 -5.39 -18.08 6.84
C ALA A 101 -6.34 -18.95 6.00
N ARG A 102 -6.66 -20.14 6.52
CA ARG A 102 -7.53 -21.12 5.85
C ARG A 102 -8.94 -20.57 5.64
N ARG A 103 -9.50 -19.87 6.63
CA ARG A 103 -10.83 -19.25 6.52
C ARG A 103 -10.85 -18.15 5.46
N TYR A 104 -9.85 -17.27 5.45
CA TYR A 104 -9.74 -16.21 4.44
C TYR A 104 -9.56 -16.78 3.03
N LEU A 105 -8.69 -17.78 2.86
CA LEU A 105 -8.50 -18.51 1.60
C LEU A 105 -9.81 -19.11 1.08
N GLY A 106 -10.56 -19.80 1.96
CA GLY A 106 -11.84 -20.40 1.61
C GLY A 106 -12.93 -19.38 1.27
N GLN A 107 -12.90 -18.19 1.86
CA GLN A 107 -13.94 -17.18 1.72
C GLN A 107 -13.71 -16.20 0.57
N PHE A 108 -12.47 -15.78 0.33
CA PHE A 108 -12.16 -14.69 -0.62
C PHE A 108 -11.28 -15.13 -1.81
N GLY A 109 -10.66 -16.31 -1.74
CA GLY A 109 -9.71 -16.77 -2.76
C GLY A 109 -8.47 -15.86 -2.89
N GLY A 110 -7.61 -16.12 -3.87
CA GLY A 110 -6.54 -15.20 -4.28
C GLY A 110 -5.36 -15.02 -3.34
N PHE A 111 -5.27 -15.79 -2.25
CA PHE A 111 -4.10 -15.79 -1.36
C PHE A 111 -3.16 -16.94 -1.72
N PHE A 112 -1.85 -16.68 -1.75
CA PHE A 112 -0.82 -17.71 -1.82
C PHE A 112 -0.05 -17.69 -0.51
N VAL A 113 -0.10 -18.79 0.24
CA VAL A 113 0.57 -18.92 1.54
C VAL A 113 1.62 -20.00 1.42
N ASN A 114 2.89 -19.61 1.60
CA ASN A 114 3.95 -20.56 1.90
C ASN A 114 4.00 -20.75 3.41
N SER A 115 3.80 -21.98 3.88
CA SER A 115 3.95 -22.33 5.30
C SER A 115 5.36 -22.84 5.56
N TYR A 116 6.05 -22.21 6.50
CA TYR A 116 7.30 -22.74 7.04
C TYR A 116 7.10 -22.97 8.53
N ASP A 117 7.39 -24.17 9.00
CA ASP A 117 7.50 -24.44 10.43
C ASP A 117 8.88 -23.94 10.88
N ILE A 118 8.92 -22.70 11.37
CA ILE A 118 10.14 -22.08 11.89
C ILE A 118 10.06 -22.10 13.41
N GLU A 119 10.86 -22.96 14.02
CA GLU A 119 11.10 -22.93 15.46
C GLU A 119 12.37 -22.12 15.74
N TRP A 120 12.21 -20.97 16.40
CA TRP A 120 13.34 -20.19 16.88
C TRP A 120 13.85 -20.74 18.20
N HIS A 121 15.16 -20.88 18.32
CA HIS A 121 15.80 -21.29 19.57
C HIS A 121 15.41 -20.33 20.72
N PRO A 122 15.28 -20.79 21.98
CA PRO A 122 14.89 -19.92 23.09
C PRO A 122 15.76 -18.67 23.28
N SER A 123 17.02 -18.73 22.85
CA SER A 123 17.92 -17.58 22.86
C SER A 123 17.59 -16.49 21.83
N SER A 124 16.72 -16.74 20.85
CA SER A 124 16.27 -15.73 19.89
C SER A 124 15.30 -14.71 20.50
N TYR A 125 14.78 -14.97 21.71
CA TYR A 125 13.78 -14.12 22.36
C TYR A 125 14.41 -13.27 23.47
N VAL A 126 14.19 -11.95 23.41
CA VAL A 126 14.63 -11.00 24.46
C VAL A 126 14.10 -11.39 25.84
N ALA A 127 12.91 -11.99 25.90
CA ALA A 127 12.29 -12.45 27.15
C ALA A 127 13.11 -13.53 27.89
N ASN A 128 14.07 -14.19 27.23
CA ASN A 128 14.95 -15.19 27.83
C ASN A 128 16.39 -14.68 28.02
N ALA A 129 16.63 -13.37 27.95
CA ALA A 129 17.99 -12.82 28.03
C ALA A 129 18.72 -13.19 29.34
N ASP A 130 17.98 -13.35 30.43
CA ASP A 130 18.46 -13.83 31.73
C ASP A 130 19.05 -15.24 31.67
N LYS A 131 18.50 -16.11 30.81
CA LYS A 131 18.95 -17.50 30.62
C LYS A 131 20.15 -17.62 29.67
N PHE A 132 20.42 -16.59 28.87
CA PHE A 132 21.48 -16.58 27.87
C PHE A 132 22.38 -15.34 27.99
N PRO A 133 23.09 -15.17 29.11
CA PRO A 133 23.85 -13.94 29.42
C PRO A 133 25.05 -13.70 28.48
N SER A 134 25.46 -14.69 27.70
CA SER A 134 26.53 -14.57 26.71
C SER A 134 26.10 -13.89 25.40
N HIS A 135 24.79 -13.65 25.20
CA HIS A 135 24.28 -13.00 24.00
C HIS A 135 23.96 -11.53 24.22
N ASN A 136 24.26 -10.72 23.20
CA ASN A 136 23.92 -9.30 23.20
C ASN A 136 22.53 -9.09 22.59
N TYR A 137 21.57 -8.77 23.45
CA TYR A 137 20.17 -8.51 23.06
C TYR A 137 19.88 -7.05 22.70
N THR A 138 20.87 -6.16 22.69
CA THR A 138 20.67 -4.71 22.54
C THR A 138 19.84 -4.36 21.28
N LEU A 139 20.17 -4.95 20.12
CA LEU A 139 19.45 -4.68 18.88
C LEU A 139 18.02 -5.20 18.92
N LEU A 140 17.79 -6.37 19.50
CA LEU A 140 16.44 -6.93 19.66
C LEU A 140 15.62 -6.09 20.63
N GLN A 141 16.20 -5.59 21.73
CA GLN A 141 15.52 -4.69 22.65
C GLN A 141 15.15 -3.36 21.98
N GLN A 142 16.05 -2.82 21.16
CA GLN A 142 15.80 -1.60 20.40
C GLN A 142 14.75 -1.78 19.31
N SER A 143 14.58 -2.98 18.77
CA SER A 143 13.56 -3.29 17.76
C SER A 143 12.26 -3.87 18.34
N THR A 144 12.24 -4.21 19.64
CA THR A 144 11.04 -4.73 20.32
C THR A 144 10.24 -3.58 20.90
N PHE A 145 9.14 -3.25 20.23
CA PHE A 145 8.20 -2.24 20.70
C PHE A 145 6.92 -2.88 21.23
N ARG A 146 6.21 -2.15 22.09
CA ARG A 146 4.87 -2.54 22.53
C ARG A 146 3.90 -2.21 21.42
N GLN A 147 3.28 -3.23 20.83
CA GLN A 147 2.14 -3.03 19.94
C GLN A 147 0.97 -2.47 20.75
N ASN A 148 0.43 -1.33 20.36
CA ASN A 148 -0.77 -0.80 20.96
C ASN A 148 -1.98 -1.61 20.50
N THR A 149 -2.87 -1.95 21.43
CA THR A 149 -4.15 -2.57 21.11
C THR A 149 -5.15 -1.50 20.73
N ASP A 150 -5.73 -1.57 19.54
CA ASP A 150 -6.80 -0.70 19.10
C ASP A 150 -8.10 -1.50 18.89
N ASP A 151 -9.24 -0.81 19.01
CA ASP A 151 -10.55 -1.37 18.68
C ASP A 151 -10.77 -1.26 17.16
N PHE A 152 -9.95 -2.01 16.40
CA PHE A 152 -9.95 -1.99 14.94
C PHE A 152 -10.61 -3.24 14.36
N VAL A 153 -11.75 -3.04 13.69
CA VAL A 153 -12.46 -4.08 12.92
C VAL A 153 -11.93 -4.09 11.48
N GLY A 154 -10.66 -4.42 11.30
CA GLY A 154 -10.07 -4.62 9.97
C GLY A 154 -9.31 -5.94 9.84
N PRO A 155 -8.85 -6.28 8.63
CA PRO A 155 -8.17 -7.55 8.41
C PRO A 155 -6.82 -7.57 9.12
N HIS A 156 -6.68 -8.51 10.07
CA HIS A 156 -5.49 -8.88 10.86
C HIS A 156 -4.79 -7.74 11.64
N PRO A 157 -4.31 -7.99 12.88
CA PRO A 157 -4.44 -9.20 13.70
C PRO A 157 -5.79 -9.30 14.42
N TYR A 158 -6.60 -8.24 14.39
CA TYR A 158 -7.88 -8.13 15.10
C TYR A 158 -9.10 -8.55 14.29
N ALA A 159 -8.91 -9.36 13.23
CA ALA A 159 -10.02 -9.95 12.50
C ALA A 159 -10.79 -10.87 13.46
N HIS A 160 -11.79 -10.32 14.15
CA HIS A 160 -12.82 -11.12 14.80
C HIS A 160 -13.30 -12.11 13.76
N ALA A 161 -13.20 -13.40 14.07
CA ALA A 161 -13.72 -14.46 13.23
C ALA A 161 -15.11 -14.02 12.77
N ILE A 162 -15.25 -13.71 11.48
CA ILE A 162 -16.50 -13.26 10.90
C ILE A 162 -17.49 -14.36 11.29
N LYS A 163 -18.47 -14.05 12.16
CA LYS A 163 -19.59 -14.95 12.38
C LYS A 163 -20.17 -15.18 11.00
N SER A 164 -20.10 -16.43 10.54
CA SER A 164 -20.64 -16.92 9.28
C SER A 164 -21.84 -16.09 8.83
N LEU A 165 -21.75 -15.46 7.65
CA LEU A 165 -22.92 -14.86 7.03
C LEU A 165 -23.92 -15.95 6.62
N PRO A 166 -25.23 -15.64 6.59
CA PRO A 166 -26.30 -16.59 6.30
C PRO A 166 -26.20 -17.23 4.91
#